data_AF-A0A1Q8L0U6-F1
#
_entry.id   AF-A0A1Q8L0U6-F1
#
_cell.length_a   1.000
_cell.length_b   1.000
_cell.length_c   1.000
_cell.angle_alpha   90.00
_cell.angle_beta   90.00
_cell.angle_gamma   90.00
#
_symmetry.space_group_name_H-M   'P 1'
#
loop_
_entity.id
_entity.type
_entity.pdbx_description
1 polymer ?
#
loop_
_entity_poly.entity_id
_entity_poly.type
_entity_poly.pdbx_seq_one_letter_code
_entity_poly.pdbx_strand_id
1 'polypeptide(L)'
;MHRRVTGPTGPGVLEEIALPSGPLTVLRPADPDVVAFEPVPGPGGSEELHPPHWARLWPAGRALAHAVDEAGPGWLAGRRVLELGCGLGLPSLAAARAGAGTVLATDRSAAAVAWVAASARRCGLAVGTAAVPFDRAGDGGARCDLVLAADVLYGVAAADALAALLPRVTAPDGQVWLADPGRPETPRWLAAAREVWTVTTRPLPDGVDLHVLRRP
;
A
#
# COMPACT_ATOMS: atom_id res chain seq x y z
N MET A 1 3.51 20.13 13.23
CA MET A 1 2.62 21.30 12.94
C MET A 1 2.02 21.08 11.56
N HIS A 2 0.70 20.87 11.43
CA HIS A 2 0.10 20.58 10.13
C HIS A 2 0.00 21.86 9.28
N ARG A 3 0.73 21.94 8.17
CA ARG A 3 0.62 23.08 7.23
C ARG A 3 -0.53 22.82 6.26
N ARG A 4 -1.56 23.68 6.29
CA ARG A 4 -2.67 23.63 5.32
C ARG A 4 -2.17 23.98 3.93
N VAL A 5 -2.63 23.22 2.94
CA VAL A 5 -2.34 23.39 1.51
C VAL A 5 -3.55 22.97 0.68
N THR A 6 -3.53 23.23 -0.62
CA THR A 6 -4.53 22.67 -1.56
C THR A 6 -4.02 21.32 -2.07
N GLY A 7 -4.82 20.28 -1.95
CA GLY A 7 -4.55 18.96 -2.51
C GLY A 7 -5.37 18.68 -3.78
N PRO A 8 -5.21 17.48 -4.36
CA PRO A 8 -5.85 17.11 -5.64
C PRO A 8 -7.38 17.20 -5.64
N THR A 9 -8.05 16.80 -4.56
CA THR A 9 -9.51 16.74 -4.49
C THR A 9 -10.10 17.62 -3.39
N GLY A 10 -9.32 18.58 -2.86
CA GLY A 10 -9.80 19.50 -1.82
C GLY A 10 -8.70 19.98 -0.87
N PRO A 11 -9.09 20.56 0.28
CA PRO A 11 -8.15 21.00 1.31
C PRO A 11 -7.28 19.86 1.80
N GLY A 12 -5.97 20.10 1.88
CA GLY A 12 -4.98 19.14 2.34
C GLY A 12 -4.16 19.65 3.51
N VAL A 13 -3.49 18.72 4.18
CA VAL A 13 -2.44 19.01 5.14
C VAL A 13 -1.21 18.20 4.82
N LEU A 14 -0.06 18.82 5.10
CA LEU A 14 1.21 18.13 5.12
C LEU A 14 1.38 17.47 6.48
N GLU A 15 1.63 16.18 6.47
CA GLU A 15 1.99 15.40 7.64
C GLU A 15 3.41 14.87 7.46
N GLU A 16 4.28 15.16 8.42
CA GLU A 16 5.64 14.67 8.44
C GLU A 16 5.70 13.37 9.23
N ILE A 17 6.22 12.31 8.60
CA ILE A 17 6.32 10.99 9.17
C ILE A 17 7.79 10.69 9.45
N ALA A 18 8.12 10.44 10.71
CA ALA A 18 9.45 9.99 11.08
C ALA A 18 9.71 8.58 10.55
N LEU A 19 10.75 8.42 9.74
CA LEU A 19 11.23 7.14 9.21
C LEU A 19 12.74 7.01 9.49
N PRO A 20 13.30 5.78 9.48
CA PRO A 20 14.71 5.51 9.81
C PRO A 20 15.74 6.40 9.10
N SER A 21 15.57 6.65 7.80
CA SER A 21 16.49 7.47 7.00
C SER A 21 16.17 8.97 7.01
N GLY A 22 15.26 9.40 7.90
CA GLY A 22 14.81 10.78 8.07
C GLY A 22 13.32 10.98 7.77
N PRO A 23 12.76 12.15 8.09
CA PRO A 23 11.34 12.41 7.91
C PRO A 23 10.92 12.41 6.43
N LEU A 24 9.74 11.86 6.15
CA LEU A 24 9.08 11.90 4.85
C LEU A 24 7.73 12.62 4.96
N THR A 25 7.46 13.55 4.05
CA THR A 25 6.19 14.29 4.06
C THR A 25 5.14 13.61 3.21
N VAL A 26 3.98 13.32 3.80
CA VAL A 26 2.78 12.87 3.09
C VAL A 26 1.79 14.03 2.99
N LEU A 27 1.21 14.20 1.81
CA LEU A 27 0.06 15.08 1.61
C LEU A 27 -1.21 14.24 1.76
N ARG A 28 -2.12 14.66 2.64
CA ARG A 28 -3.41 13.99 2.88
C ARG A 28 -4.57 14.97 2.97
N PRO A 29 -5.83 14.52 2.82
CA PRO A 29 -6.99 15.35 3.12
C PRO A 29 -6.89 16.00 4.49
N ALA A 30 -7.28 17.28 4.58
CA ALA A 30 -7.19 18.05 5.82
C ALA A 30 -8.08 17.44 6.91
N ASP A 31 -9.27 17.02 6.52
CA ASP A 31 -10.23 16.31 7.35
C ASP A 31 -10.69 15.06 6.59
N PRO A 32 -10.30 13.84 7.03
CA PRO A 32 -10.70 12.60 6.38
C PRO A 32 -12.18 12.25 6.62
N ASP A 33 -12.85 12.81 7.63
CA ASP A 33 -14.26 12.50 7.95
C ASP A 33 -15.25 13.20 7.02
N VAL A 34 -14.80 14.26 6.34
CA VAL A 34 -15.62 15.00 5.37
C VAL A 34 -15.34 14.60 3.91
N VAL A 35 -14.43 13.65 3.68
CA VAL A 35 -14.22 13.09 2.35
C VAL A 35 -15.47 12.29 1.96
N ALA A 36 -15.98 12.54 0.75
CA ALA A 36 -17.19 11.88 0.27
C ALA A 36 -16.99 10.36 0.15
N PHE A 37 -18.07 9.61 0.39
CA PHE A 37 -18.11 8.18 0.13
C PHE A 37 -17.97 7.94 -1.37
N GLU A 38 -17.29 6.86 -1.72
CA GLU A 38 -17.02 6.51 -3.10
C GLU A 38 -18.03 5.48 -3.60
N PRO A 39 -18.62 5.69 -4.79
CA PRO A 39 -19.46 4.70 -5.42
C PRO A 39 -18.63 3.51 -5.89
N VAL A 40 -19.09 2.31 -5.56
CA VAL A 40 -18.49 1.04 -5.90
C VAL A 40 -19.55 0.15 -6.55
N PRO A 41 -19.21 -0.56 -7.65
CA PRO A 41 -20.12 -1.56 -8.20
C PRO A 41 -20.42 -2.67 -7.18
N GLY A 42 -21.70 -2.83 -6.86
CA GLY A 42 -22.24 -3.89 -6.02
C GLY A 42 -22.85 -5.04 -6.85
N PRO A 43 -23.36 -6.08 -6.17
CA PRO A 43 -23.97 -7.25 -6.82
C PRO A 43 -25.16 -6.85 -7.71
N GLY A 44 -25.21 -7.39 -8.93
CA GLY A 44 -26.32 -7.12 -9.86
C GLY A 44 -26.31 -5.71 -10.47
N GLY A 45 -25.20 -4.97 -10.38
CA GLY A 45 -25.07 -3.63 -10.95
C GLY A 45 -25.61 -2.51 -10.06
N SER A 46 -25.86 -2.79 -8.77
CA SER A 46 -26.11 -1.75 -7.78
C SER A 46 -24.87 -0.89 -7.57
N GLU A 47 -25.07 0.30 -6.99
CA GLU A 47 -23.98 1.16 -6.53
C GLU A 47 -23.98 1.16 -5.00
N GLU A 48 -22.86 0.77 -4.42
CA GLU A 48 -22.62 0.78 -2.98
C GLU A 48 -21.69 1.93 -2.62
N LEU A 49 -22.02 2.68 -1.56
CA LEU A 49 -21.19 3.77 -1.09
C LEU A 49 -20.20 3.26 -0.06
N HIS A 50 -18.92 3.28 -0.41
CA HIS A 50 -17.85 2.88 0.50
C HIS A 50 -17.23 4.09 1.19
N PRO A 51 -16.94 4.02 2.50
CA PRO A 51 -16.21 5.06 3.20
C PRO A 51 -14.80 5.22 2.61
N PRO A 52 -14.24 6.45 2.54
CA PRO A 52 -12.95 6.73 1.94
C PRO A 52 -11.81 6.38 2.90
N HIS A 53 -11.63 5.09 3.21
CA HIS A 53 -10.57 4.62 4.11
C HIS A 53 -9.17 5.08 3.66
N TRP A 54 -8.97 5.30 2.35
CA TRP A 54 -7.73 5.83 1.78
C TRP A 54 -7.36 7.23 2.30
N ALA A 55 -8.31 8.02 2.80
CA ALA A 55 -8.07 9.40 3.22
C ALA A 55 -7.23 9.50 4.53
N ARG A 56 -7.02 8.38 5.22
CA ARG A 56 -6.25 8.28 6.46
C ARG A 56 -4.97 7.49 6.26
N LEU A 57 -3.94 7.88 6.98
CA LEU A 57 -2.70 7.11 7.06
C LEU A 57 -2.79 6.11 8.23
N TRP A 58 -3.10 4.87 7.91
CA TRP A 58 -3.30 3.77 8.87
C TRP A 58 -2.00 3.31 9.55
N PRO A 59 -2.06 2.79 10.79
CA PRO A 59 -0.89 2.27 11.51
C PRO A 59 -0.08 1.24 10.70
N ALA A 60 -0.74 0.30 10.02
CA ALA A 60 -0.05 -0.69 9.19
C ALA A 60 0.71 -0.06 8.01
N GLY A 61 0.18 1.00 7.40
CA GLY A 61 0.86 1.74 6.34
C GLY A 61 2.12 2.45 6.85
N ARG A 62 2.08 2.99 8.07
CA ARG A 62 3.26 3.58 8.75
C ARG A 62 4.29 2.52 9.09
N ALA A 63 3.84 1.42 9.69
CA ALA A 63 4.69 0.31 10.10
C ALA A 63 5.39 -0.32 8.88
N LEU A 64 4.65 -0.55 7.79
CA LEU A 64 5.22 -1.07 6.55
C LEU A 64 6.24 -0.11 5.94
N ALA A 65 5.93 1.19 5.88
CA ALA A 65 6.86 2.18 5.38
C ALA A 65 8.14 2.26 6.22
N HIS A 66 8.03 2.12 7.54
CA HIS A 66 9.20 2.05 8.42
C HIS A 66 10.07 0.84 8.07
N ALA A 67 9.48 -0.34 7.89
CA ALA A 67 10.21 -1.55 7.50
C ALA A 67 10.85 -1.44 6.10
N VAL A 68 10.16 -0.83 5.13
CA VAL A 68 10.67 -0.56 3.78
C VAL A 68 11.86 0.39 3.85
N ASP A 69 11.73 1.47 4.60
CA ASP A 69 12.80 2.45 4.74
C ASP A 69 14.02 1.93 5.49
N GLU A 70 13.81 1.10 6.52
CA GLU A 70 14.85 0.41 7.27
C GLU A 70 15.66 -0.54 6.38
N ALA A 71 15.01 -1.22 5.42
CA ALA A 71 15.69 -2.08 4.46
C ALA A 71 16.70 -1.31 3.60
N GLY A 72 16.40 -0.03 3.35
CA GLY A 72 17.32 0.94 2.76
C GLY A 72 17.76 0.63 1.32
N PRO A 73 18.70 1.41 0.79
CA PRO A 73 19.13 1.31 -0.60
C PRO A 73 19.90 0.02 -0.89
N GLY A 74 20.57 -0.57 0.09
CA GLY A 74 21.32 -1.83 -0.10
C GLY A 74 20.44 -3.00 -0.53
N TRP A 75 19.14 -2.95 -0.21
CA TRP A 75 18.18 -3.97 -0.61
C TRP A 75 17.20 -3.49 -1.68
N LEU A 76 16.80 -2.21 -1.67
CA LEU A 76 15.77 -1.68 -2.59
C LEU A 76 16.31 -1.14 -3.91
N ALA A 77 17.59 -0.78 -4.00
CA ALA A 77 18.12 -0.12 -5.20
C ALA A 77 17.85 -0.94 -6.48
N GLY A 78 17.26 -0.29 -7.48
CA GLY A 78 16.97 -0.89 -8.79
C GLY A 78 15.81 -1.88 -8.83
N ARG A 79 15.18 -2.21 -7.70
CA ARG A 79 14.05 -3.15 -7.65
C ARG A 79 12.75 -2.54 -8.17
N ARG A 80 11.90 -3.39 -8.72
CA ARG A 80 10.53 -3.07 -9.11
C ARG A 80 9.59 -3.34 -7.96
N VAL A 81 8.89 -2.30 -7.52
CA VAL A 81 8.00 -2.33 -6.37
C VAL A 81 6.56 -2.07 -6.81
N LEU A 82 5.64 -2.91 -6.37
CA LEU A 82 4.21 -2.74 -6.53
C LEU A 82 3.56 -2.60 -5.15
N GLU A 83 2.78 -1.56 -4.91
CA GLU A 83 1.95 -1.44 -3.71
C GLU A 83 0.48 -1.66 -4.07
N LEU A 84 -0.17 -2.58 -3.36
CA LEU A 84 -1.58 -2.95 -3.50
C LEU A 84 -2.40 -2.27 -2.42
N GLY A 85 -3.46 -1.54 -2.81
CA GLY A 85 -4.30 -0.80 -1.86
C GLY A 85 -3.52 0.30 -1.14
N CYS A 86 -2.83 1.15 -1.91
CA CYS A 86 -1.81 2.05 -1.36
C CYS A 86 -2.36 3.15 -0.46
N GLY A 87 -3.65 3.52 -0.58
CA GLY A 87 -4.20 4.68 0.14
C GLY A 87 -3.38 5.94 -0.13
N LEU A 88 -2.72 6.47 0.91
CA LEU A 88 -1.81 7.62 0.83
C LEU A 88 -0.36 7.28 0.40
N GLY A 89 -0.06 6.01 0.16
CA GLY A 89 1.15 5.55 -0.53
C GLY A 89 2.46 5.75 0.22
N LEU A 90 2.44 5.87 1.54
CA LEU A 90 3.65 6.07 2.34
C LEU A 90 4.71 4.97 2.11
N PRO A 91 4.37 3.65 2.05
CA PRO A 91 5.32 2.61 1.68
C PRO A 91 5.94 2.80 0.29
N SER A 92 5.14 3.16 -0.73
CA SER A 92 5.67 3.51 -2.06
C SER A 92 6.63 4.70 -2.04
N LEU A 93 6.33 5.74 -1.26
CA LEU A 93 7.21 6.89 -1.11
C LEU A 93 8.52 6.50 -0.43
N ALA A 94 8.48 5.67 0.61
CA ALA A 94 9.67 5.13 1.26
C ALA A 94 10.52 4.29 0.30
N ALA A 95 9.89 3.42 -0.50
CA ALA A 95 10.57 2.60 -1.50
C ALA A 95 11.26 3.46 -2.58
N ALA A 96 10.57 4.48 -3.09
CA ALA A 96 11.14 5.40 -4.07
C ALA A 96 12.32 6.18 -3.49
N ARG A 97 12.21 6.66 -2.23
CA ARG A 97 13.29 7.35 -1.53
C ARG A 97 14.51 6.45 -1.32
N ALA A 98 14.30 5.17 -1.06
CA ALA A 98 15.37 4.18 -0.93
C ALA A 98 16.01 3.77 -2.29
N GLY A 99 15.59 4.35 -3.42
CA GLY A 99 16.20 4.13 -4.72
C GLY A 99 15.65 2.93 -5.49
N ALA A 100 14.43 2.47 -5.18
CA ALA A 100 13.72 1.51 -6.03
C ALA A 100 13.73 1.97 -7.49
N GLY A 101 14.03 1.05 -8.42
CA GLY A 101 14.17 1.36 -9.84
C GLY A 101 12.85 1.79 -10.47
N THR A 102 11.75 1.12 -10.08
CA THR A 102 10.39 1.56 -10.42
C THR A 102 9.47 1.29 -9.23
N VAL A 103 8.58 2.24 -8.95
CA VAL A 103 7.52 2.07 -7.95
C VAL A 103 6.18 2.32 -8.61
N LEU A 104 5.24 1.40 -8.45
CA LEU A 104 3.86 1.55 -8.86
C LEU A 104 2.93 1.42 -7.64
N ALA A 105 2.30 2.52 -7.26
CA ALA A 105 1.28 2.55 -6.22
C ALA A 105 -0.11 2.35 -6.83
N THR A 106 -0.86 1.36 -6.36
CA THR A 106 -2.18 1.03 -6.89
C THR A 106 -3.25 1.11 -5.82
N ASP A 107 -4.38 1.72 -6.16
CA ASP A 107 -5.57 1.73 -5.34
C ASP A 107 -6.80 1.72 -6.25
N ARG A 108 -7.94 1.24 -5.76
CA ARG A 108 -9.20 1.32 -6.51
C ARG A 108 -9.66 2.76 -6.68
N SER A 109 -9.32 3.63 -5.73
CA SER A 109 -9.73 5.03 -5.73
C SER A 109 -8.80 5.87 -6.60
N ALA A 110 -9.37 6.50 -7.63
CA ALA A 110 -8.66 7.51 -8.42
C ALA A 110 -8.23 8.72 -7.58
N ALA A 111 -8.99 9.06 -6.53
CA ALA A 111 -8.63 10.12 -5.61
C ALA A 111 -7.38 9.74 -4.82
N ALA A 112 -7.36 8.54 -4.20
CA ALA A 112 -6.21 8.06 -3.42
C ALA A 112 -4.90 8.16 -4.20
N VAL A 113 -4.86 7.60 -5.41
CA VAL A 113 -3.65 7.63 -6.24
C VAL A 113 -3.24 9.04 -6.68
N ALA A 114 -4.19 9.96 -6.85
CA ALA A 114 -3.87 11.37 -7.11
C ALA A 114 -3.17 12.04 -5.92
N TRP A 115 -3.55 11.71 -4.68
CA TRP A 115 -2.88 12.16 -3.46
C TRP A 115 -1.47 11.57 -3.31
N VAL A 116 -1.27 10.30 -3.69
CA VAL A 116 0.06 9.68 -3.76
C VAL A 116 0.95 10.44 -4.76
N ALA A 117 0.45 10.67 -5.97
CA ALA A 117 1.21 11.38 -7.01
C ALA A 117 1.58 12.81 -6.57
N ALA A 118 0.69 13.50 -5.86
CA ALA A 118 0.97 14.82 -5.31
C ALA A 118 2.02 14.80 -4.19
N SER A 119 1.97 13.80 -3.30
CA SER A 119 2.99 13.57 -2.26
C SER A 119 4.36 13.27 -2.87
N ALA A 120 4.41 12.41 -3.88
CA ALA A 120 5.63 12.03 -4.58
C ALA A 120 6.29 13.23 -5.26
N ARG A 121 5.52 14.02 -6.03
CA ARG A 121 6.01 15.27 -6.65
C ARG A 121 6.60 16.23 -5.63
N ARG A 122 5.96 16.36 -4.47
CA ARG A 122 6.43 17.27 -3.41
C ARG A 122 7.75 16.81 -2.79
N CYS A 123 7.96 15.49 -2.69
CA CYS A 123 9.19 14.92 -2.17
C CYS A 123 10.28 14.79 -3.26
N GLY A 124 10.00 15.14 -4.51
CA GLY A 124 10.93 14.92 -5.62
C GLY A 124 11.13 13.44 -5.97
N LEU A 125 10.15 12.59 -5.65
CA LEU A 125 10.22 11.14 -5.82
C LEU A 125 9.47 10.70 -7.09
N ALA A 126 10.01 9.70 -7.78
CA ALA A 126 9.37 9.06 -8.92
C ALA A 126 8.52 7.88 -8.45
N VAL A 127 7.20 8.07 -8.42
CA VAL A 127 6.21 7.03 -8.11
C VAL A 127 5.16 7.04 -9.21
N GLY A 128 5.05 5.94 -9.94
CA GLY A 128 3.93 5.70 -10.85
C GLY A 128 2.69 5.36 -10.05
N THR A 129 1.51 5.74 -10.56
CA THR A 129 0.25 5.51 -9.86
C THR A 129 -0.83 5.00 -10.81
N ALA A 130 -1.63 4.03 -10.39
CA ALA A 130 -2.74 3.51 -11.19
C ALA A 130 -3.99 3.26 -10.36
N ALA A 131 -5.12 3.81 -10.82
CA ALA A 131 -6.43 3.56 -10.25
C ALA A 131 -6.97 2.23 -10.78
N VAL A 132 -6.77 1.14 -10.03
CA VAL A 132 -7.14 -0.21 -10.44
C VAL A 132 -7.70 -1.01 -9.26
N PRO A 133 -8.74 -1.83 -9.48
CA PRO A 133 -9.18 -2.80 -8.50
C PRO A 133 -8.05 -3.75 -8.10
N PHE A 134 -8.13 -4.22 -6.85
CA PHE A 134 -7.11 -5.06 -6.23
C PHE A 134 -6.77 -6.31 -7.06
N ASP A 135 -7.78 -6.98 -7.61
CA ASP A 135 -7.68 -8.21 -8.39
C ASP A 135 -7.12 -8.03 -9.82
N ARG A 136 -6.93 -6.77 -10.26
CA ARG A 136 -6.39 -6.41 -11.59
C ARG A 136 -5.10 -5.62 -11.53
N ALA A 137 -4.57 -5.37 -10.33
CA ALA A 137 -3.30 -4.67 -10.20
C ALA A 137 -2.16 -5.49 -10.85
N GLY A 138 -1.36 -4.85 -11.70
CA GLY A 138 -0.27 -5.52 -12.41
C GLY A 138 -0.66 -6.29 -13.69
N ASP A 139 -1.92 -6.24 -14.14
CA ASP A 139 -2.31 -6.77 -15.43
C ASP A 139 -1.55 -6.06 -16.57
N GLY A 140 -0.81 -6.84 -17.37
CA GLY A 140 -0.01 -6.36 -18.51
C GLY A 140 1.42 -5.91 -18.18
N GLY A 141 1.86 -5.98 -16.92
CA GLY A 141 3.20 -5.60 -16.48
C GLY A 141 4.15 -6.79 -16.25
N ALA A 142 5.45 -6.48 -16.13
CA ALA A 142 6.42 -7.46 -15.66
C ALA A 142 6.25 -7.67 -14.14
N ARG A 143 6.48 -8.90 -13.68
CA ARG A 143 6.43 -9.26 -12.25
C ARG A 143 7.39 -8.41 -11.42
N CYS A 144 7.01 -8.09 -10.18
CA CYS A 144 7.73 -7.20 -9.28
C CYS A 144 8.62 -7.96 -8.31
N ASP A 145 9.76 -7.36 -7.97
CA ASP A 145 10.74 -7.93 -7.05
C ASP A 145 10.28 -7.75 -5.59
N LEU A 146 9.42 -6.75 -5.34
CA LEU A 146 8.74 -6.52 -4.08
C LEU A 146 7.27 -6.14 -4.32
N VAL A 147 6.37 -6.83 -3.62
CA VAL A 147 4.96 -6.47 -3.54
C VAL A 147 4.65 -6.05 -2.11
N LEU A 148 4.10 -4.85 -1.94
CA LEU A 148 3.74 -4.24 -0.66
C LEU A 148 2.22 -4.26 -0.51
N ALA A 149 1.73 -4.60 0.68
CA ALA A 149 0.33 -4.43 1.02
C ALA A 149 0.20 -4.14 2.52
N ALA A 150 -0.59 -3.15 2.89
CA ALA A 150 -0.80 -2.76 4.29
C ALA A 150 -2.29 -2.71 4.60
N ASP A 151 -2.71 -3.49 5.59
CA ASP A 151 -4.08 -3.50 6.10
C ASP A 151 -5.16 -3.81 5.04
N VAL A 152 -4.87 -4.77 4.17
CA VAL A 152 -5.70 -5.10 2.99
C VAL A 152 -6.61 -6.32 3.19
N LEU A 153 -6.49 -7.03 4.31
CA LEU A 153 -7.27 -8.23 4.62
C LEU A 153 -8.65 -7.90 5.23
N TYR A 154 -9.30 -6.83 4.78
CA TYR A 154 -10.54 -6.30 5.37
C TYR A 154 -11.83 -7.06 4.97
N GLY A 155 -11.76 -8.38 4.85
CA GLY A 155 -12.88 -9.24 4.51
C GLY A 155 -12.50 -10.38 3.57
N VAL A 156 -13.35 -11.42 3.53
CA VAL A 156 -13.09 -12.65 2.77
C VAL A 156 -12.79 -12.39 1.29
N ALA A 157 -13.58 -11.53 0.63
CA ALA A 157 -13.38 -11.22 -0.79
C ALA A 157 -12.02 -10.54 -1.07
N ALA A 158 -11.57 -9.65 -0.18
CA ALA A 158 -10.26 -9.00 -0.32
C ALA A 158 -9.12 -10.00 -0.08
N ALA A 159 -9.26 -10.86 0.92
CA ALA A 159 -8.31 -11.90 1.24
C ALA A 159 -8.15 -12.92 0.08
N ASP A 160 -9.26 -13.38 -0.51
CA ASP A 160 -9.27 -14.30 -1.64
C ASP A 160 -8.68 -13.64 -2.90
N ALA A 161 -9.04 -12.39 -3.19
CA ALA A 161 -8.49 -11.63 -4.32
C ALA A 161 -6.97 -11.44 -4.19
N LEU A 162 -6.47 -11.09 -2.99
CA LEU A 162 -5.05 -10.99 -2.72
C LEU A 162 -4.34 -12.34 -2.95
N ALA A 163 -4.89 -13.45 -2.42
CA ALA A 163 -4.29 -14.77 -2.60
C ALA A 163 -4.16 -15.17 -4.07
N ALA A 164 -5.17 -14.88 -4.90
CA ALA A 164 -5.15 -15.15 -6.33
C ALA A 164 -4.17 -14.25 -7.11
N LEU A 165 -3.97 -13.02 -6.64
CA LEU A 165 -3.14 -12.04 -7.32
C LEU A 165 -1.65 -12.26 -7.11
N LEU A 166 -1.22 -12.49 -5.86
CA LEU A 166 0.21 -12.53 -5.50
C LEU A 166 1.05 -13.44 -6.41
N PRO A 167 0.63 -14.68 -6.77
CA PRO A 167 1.39 -15.54 -7.66
C PRO A 167 1.54 -15.01 -9.09
N ARG A 168 0.73 -14.02 -9.52
CA ARG A 168 0.79 -13.40 -10.86
C ARG A 168 1.70 -12.18 -10.90
N VAL A 169 1.75 -11.42 -9.81
CA VAL A 169 2.47 -10.13 -9.77
C VAL A 169 3.86 -10.24 -9.13
N THR A 170 4.14 -11.27 -8.32
CA THR A 170 5.46 -11.44 -7.69
C THR A 170 6.42 -12.19 -8.62
N ALA A 171 7.65 -11.68 -8.76
CA ALA A 171 8.73 -12.33 -9.51
C ALA A 171 9.14 -13.67 -8.89
N PRO A 172 9.84 -14.57 -9.63
CA PRO A 172 10.32 -15.83 -9.07
C PRO A 172 11.13 -15.65 -7.77
N ASP A 173 12.06 -14.70 -7.77
CA ASP A 173 12.89 -14.36 -6.59
C ASP A 173 12.34 -13.17 -5.78
N GLY A 174 11.11 -12.75 -6.10
CA GLY A 174 10.45 -11.61 -5.46
C GLY A 174 9.85 -11.96 -4.10
N GLN A 175 9.51 -10.93 -3.32
CA GLN A 175 8.90 -11.08 -2.00
C GLN A 175 7.60 -10.30 -1.90
N VAL A 176 6.69 -10.77 -1.07
CA VAL A 176 5.51 -10.01 -0.64
C VAL A 176 5.69 -9.61 0.81
N TRP A 177 5.50 -8.33 1.10
CA TRP A 177 5.52 -7.77 2.44
C TRP A 177 4.11 -7.29 2.78
N LEU A 178 3.44 -8.04 3.64
CA LEU A 178 2.08 -7.78 4.10
C LEU A 178 2.13 -7.31 5.56
N ALA A 179 1.79 -6.04 5.80
CA ALA A 179 1.61 -5.50 7.15
C ALA A 179 0.15 -5.64 7.57
N ASP A 180 -0.11 -6.35 8.66
CA ASP A 180 -1.46 -6.66 9.13
C ASP A 180 -1.64 -6.31 10.61
N PRO A 181 -2.69 -5.56 10.99
CA PRO A 181 -2.98 -5.21 12.38
C PRO A 181 -3.76 -6.30 13.14
N GLY A 182 -3.77 -7.55 12.67
CA GLY A 182 -4.52 -8.66 13.25
C GLY A 182 -5.98 -8.72 12.75
N ARG A 183 -6.19 -8.66 11.43
CA ARG A 183 -7.54 -8.77 10.85
C ARG A 183 -8.17 -10.15 11.13
N PRO A 184 -9.51 -10.25 11.27
CA PRO A 184 -10.19 -11.52 11.50
C PRO A 184 -9.87 -12.61 10.45
N GLU A 185 -9.60 -12.19 9.21
CA GLU A 185 -9.28 -13.03 8.07
C GLU A 185 -7.84 -13.54 8.07
N THR A 186 -6.94 -12.89 8.80
CA THR A 186 -5.49 -13.16 8.81
C THR A 186 -5.15 -14.62 9.13
N PRO A 187 -5.71 -15.26 10.18
CA PRO A 187 -5.37 -16.64 10.49
C PRO A 187 -5.70 -17.62 9.36
N ARG A 188 -6.90 -17.48 8.76
CA ARG A 188 -7.34 -18.31 7.62
C ARG A 188 -6.46 -18.05 6.39
N TRP A 189 -6.20 -16.78 6.09
CA TRP A 189 -5.42 -16.40 4.93
C TRP A 189 -3.96 -16.90 5.02
N LEU A 190 -3.31 -16.75 6.19
CA LEU A 190 -1.95 -17.23 6.41
C LEU A 190 -1.84 -18.76 6.35
N ALA A 191 -2.86 -19.49 6.81
CA ALA A 191 -2.89 -20.94 6.69
C ALA A 191 -2.86 -21.36 5.21
N ALA A 192 -3.71 -20.78 4.37
CA ALA A 192 -3.72 -21.04 2.93
C ALA A 192 -2.45 -20.56 2.23
N ALA A 193 -1.93 -19.37 2.59
CA ALA A 193 -0.71 -18.84 2.01
C ALA A 193 0.50 -19.76 2.24
N ARG A 194 0.60 -20.41 3.41
CA ARG A 194 1.69 -21.34 3.74
C ARG A 194 1.70 -22.62 2.91
N GLU A 195 0.62 -22.94 2.21
CA GLU A 195 0.58 -24.10 1.30
C GLU A 195 1.38 -23.85 0.02
N VAL A 196 1.59 -22.58 -0.35
CA VAL A 196 2.23 -22.19 -1.62
C VAL A 196 3.38 -21.18 -1.46
N TRP A 197 3.55 -20.59 -0.28
CA TRP A 197 4.63 -19.67 0.06
C TRP A 197 5.36 -20.12 1.32
N THR A 198 6.66 -19.86 1.39
CA THR A 198 7.36 -19.79 2.69
C THR A 198 7.01 -18.47 3.35
N VAL A 199 6.38 -18.52 4.52
CA VAL A 199 5.90 -17.33 5.25
C VAL A 199 6.65 -17.18 6.57
N THR A 200 7.35 -16.06 6.73
CA THR A 200 7.91 -15.64 8.02
C THR A 200 7.11 -14.46 8.57
N THR A 201 6.92 -14.41 9.88
CA THR A 201 6.19 -13.32 10.54
C THR A 201 7.07 -12.72 11.63
N ARG A 202 7.08 -11.39 11.71
CA ARG A 202 7.72 -10.65 12.79
C ARG A 202 6.84 -9.46 13.20
N PRO A 203 6.85 -9.06 14.47
CA PRO A 203 6.13 -7.88 14.90
C PRO A 203 6.77 -6.60 14.35
N LEU A 204 5.93 -5.60 14.12
CA LEU A 204 6.22 -4.20 13.89
C LEU A 204 5.59 -3.35 15.03
N PRO A 205 5.90 -2.04 15.13
CA PRO A 205 5.23 -1.15 16.07
C PRO A 205 3.69 -1.11 15.90
N ASP A 206 3.01 -0.58 16.91
CA ASP A 206 1.55 -0.33 16.92
C ASP A 206 0.67 -1.57 16.74
N GLY A 207 1.15 -2.74 17.19
CA GLY A 207 0.38 -3.98 17.14
C GLY A 207 0.19 -4.52 15.73
N VAL A 208 1.09 -4.17 14.82
CA VAL A 208 1.10 -4.66 13.43
C VAL A 208 2.11 -5.79 13.29
N ASP A 209 1.75 -6.86 12.59
CA ASP A 209 2.68 -7.90 12.17
C ASP A 209 3.11 -7.68 10.72
N LEU A 210 4.37 -7.97 10.42
CA LEU A 210 4.88 -8.09 9.06
C LEU A 210 4.97 -9.56 8.67
N HIS A 211 4.17 -9.96 7.70
CA HIS A 211 4.27 -11.24 7.03
C HIS A 211 5.09 -11.08 5.75
N VAL A 212 6.22 -11.78 5.68
CA VAL A 212 7.07 -11.85 4.48
C VAL A 212 6.85 -13.19 3.81
N LEU A 213 6.35 -13.16 2.58
CA LEU A 213 6.11 -14.34 1.76
C LEU A 213 7.16 -14.45 0.65
N ARG A 214 7.71 -15.65 0.47
CA ARG A 214 8.69 -16.00 -0.56
C ARG A 214 8.27 -17.29 -1.24
N ARG A 215 8.60 -17.44 -2.53
CA ARG A 215 8.42 -18.73 -3.18
C ARG A 215 9.32 -19.78 -2.51
N PRO A 216 8.86 -21.04 -2.39
CA PRO A 216 9.66 -22.13 -1.86
C PRO A 216 10.88 -22.43 -2.74
#